data_AF-A0A382G5B8-F1
#
_entry.id   AF-A0A382G5B8-F1
#
_cell.length_a   1.000
_cell.length_b   1.000
_cell.length_c   1.000
_cell.angle_alpha   90.00
_cell.angle_beta   90.00
_cell.angle_gamma   90.00
#
_symmetry.space_group_name_H-M   'P 1'
#
loop_
_entity.id
_entity.type
_entity.pdbx_description
1 polymer ?
#
loop_
_entity_poly.entity_id
_entity_poly.type
_entity_poly.pdbx_seq_one_letter_code
_entity_poly.pdbx_strand_id
1 'polypeptide(L)'
;MKLVIKLVYVFLSTWLTQYTCCAKVGFGGIGMILKPFSNGPKHHFFGYYGINPWDQNFRYHLALETDFHRHVPTSTDIAQVGLVDKDSGDFTSVASTSAFNLQQGSMMHWIDVGFGEELTYNDWDGNRLISRAVTLASRESRTIQGA
;
A
#
# COMPACT_ATOMS: atom_id res chain seq x y z
N MET A 1 22.02 23.36 -24.91
CA MET A 1 21.91 21.94 -25.35
C MET A 1 22.48 20.93 -24.33
N LYS A 2 22.45 21.21 -23.00
CA LYS A 2 22.85 20.25 -21.94
C LYS A 2 21.77 19.99 -20.87
N LEU A 3 20.59 20.61 -21.00
CA LEU A 3 19.51 20.49 -20.00
C LEU A 3 18.36 19.56 -20.45
N VAL A 4 18.24 19.31 -21.76
CA VAL A 4 17.14 18.49 -22.32
C VAL A 4 17.41 16.98 -22.15
N ILE A 5 18.67 16.56 -21.99
CA ILE A 5 19.05 15.14 -21.89
C ILE A 5 18.80 14.58 -20.47
N LYS A 6 18.79 15.42 -19.42
CA LYS A 6 18.50 14.95 -18.05
C LYS A 6 17.01 14.67 -17.79
N LEU A 7 16.11 15.26 -18.56
CA LEU A 7 14.66 15.04 -18.39
C LEU A 7 14.18 13.72 -19.00
N VAL A 8 14.88 13.21 -20.02
CA VAL A 8 14.54 11.92 -20.65
C VAL A 8 14.97 10.73 -19.78
N TYR A 9 15.98 10.90 -18.93
CA TYR A 9 16.47 9.83 -18.03
C TYR A 9 15.60 9.59 -16.79
N VAL A 10 14.78 10.58 -16.39
CA VAL A 10 13.86 10.42 -15.24
C VAL A 10 12.50 9.86 -15.68
N PHE A 11 12.11 10.04 -16.94
CA PHE A 11 10.83 9.53 -17.45
C PHE A 11 10.87 8.09 -17.97
N LEU A 12 12.05 7.54 -18.27
CA LEU A 12 12.18 6.16 -18.76
C LEU A 12 12.48 5.12 -17.67
N SER A 13 12.79 5.54 -16.44
CA SER A 13 13.03 4.60 -15.34
C SER A 13 11.76 4.16 -14.61
N THR A 14 10.64 4.86 -14.80
CA THR A 14 9.37 4.55 -14.12
C THR A 14 8.44 3.64 -14.92
N TRP A 15 8.73 3.37 -16.20
CA TRP A 15 7.94 2.43 -17.02
C TRP A 15 8.41 0.98 -16.95
N LEU A 16 9.55 0.69 -16.31
CA LEU A 16 10.06 -0.69 -16.18
C LEU A 16 9.89 -1.34 -14.81
N THR A 17 9.37 -0.63 -13.79
CA THR A 17 9.27 -1.20 -12.43
C THR A 17 7.88 -1.75 -12.08
N GLN A 18 6.90 -1.62 -12.98
CA GLN A 18 5.53 -2.16 -12.78
C GLN A 18 5.27 -3.50 -13.51
N TYR A 19 6.23 -4.07 -14.24
CA TYR A 19 5.99 -5.26 -15.07
C TYR A 19 6.92 -6.47 -14.82
N THR A 20 7.77 -6.45 -13.80
CA THR A 20 8.62 -7.61 -13.47
C THR A 20 8.01 -8.47 -12.35
N CYS A 21 6.82 -9.00 -12.61
CA CYS A 21 6.25 -10.11 -11.85
C CYS A 21 6.34 -11.39 -12.71
N CYS A 22 7.56 -11.90 -12.96
CA CYS A 22 7.87 -13.32 -13.24
C CYS A 22 9.26 -13.59 -13.86
N ALA A 23 9.98 -12.60 -14.37
CA ALA A 23 11.26 -12.86 -15.03
C ALA A 23 12.42 -12.80 -14.03
N LYS A 24 13.19 -13.89 -13.91
CA LYS A 24 14.56 -13.85 -13.39
C LYS A 24 15.38 -12.97 -14.35
N VAL A 25 15.47 -11.68 -14.05
CA VAL A 25 16.41 -10.79 -14.74
C VAL A 25 17.77 -11.00 -14.06
N GLY A 26 18.63 -11.77 -14.71
CA GLY A 26 20.02 -11.94 -14.27
C GLY A 26 20.81 -10.68 -14.58
N PHE A 27 21.01 -9.82 -13.57
CA PHE A 27 22.06 -8.81 -13.63
C PHE A 27 23.40 -9.51 -13.38
N GLY A 28 24.28 -9.51 -14.38
CA GLY A 28 25.63 -10.02 -14.25
C GLY A 28 26.42 -9.15 -13.26
N GLY A 29 26.83 -9.74 -12.13
CA GLY A 29 27.68 -9.13 -11.12
C GLY A 29 26.94 -8.81 -9.83
N ILE A 30 27.30 -9.53 -8.76
CA ILE A 30 26.67 -9.57 -7.43
C ILE A 30 25.40 -10.45 -7.43
N GLY A 31 25.55 -11.69 -6.95
CA GLY A 31 24.43 -12.62 -6.76
C GLY A 31 23.50 -12.15 -5.63
N MET A 32 22.64 -11.18 -5.91
CA MET A 32 21.55 -10.80 -5.02
C MET A 32 20.32 -11.64 -5.32
N ILE A 33 19.83 -12.37 -4.33
CA ILE A 33 18.55 -13.07 -4.40
C ILE A 33 17.48 -12.11 -3.90
N LEU A 34 16.61 -11.65 -4.79
CA LEU A 34 15.44 -10.87 -4.43
C LEU A 34 14.35 -11.80 -3.89
N LYS A 35 13.82 -11.48 -2.70
CA LYS A 35 12.67 -12.16 -2.10
C LYS A 35 11.49 -11.19 -2.08
N PRO A 36 10.25 -11.65 -2.36
CA PRO A 36 9.05 -10.87 -2.10
C PRO A 36 8.98 -10.42 -0.64
N PHE A 37 8.44 -9.23 -0.42
CA PHE A 37 8.27 -8.71 0.94
C PHE A 37 7.11 -9.38 1.67
N SER A 38 6.00 -9.62 0.99
CA SER A 38 4.83 -10.32 1.52
C SER A 38 4.60 -11.66 0.82
N ASN A 39 3.89 -12.55 1.52
CA ASN A 39 3.49 -13.85 1.02
C ASN A 39 2.27 -13.72 0.10
N GLY A 40 2.24 -14.50 -0.97
CA GLY A 40 1.08 -14.62 -1.86
C GLY A 40 -0.02 -15.52 -1.28
N PRO A 41 -1.07 -15.84 -2.05
CA PRO A 41 -1.19 -15.67 -3.50
C PRO A 41 -1.71 -14.31 -3.97
N LYS A 42 -2.24 -13.49 -3.06
CA LYS A 42 -2.87 -12.20 -3.38
C LYS A 42 -1.85 -11.08 -3.55
N HIS A 43 -2.34 -9.93 -4.04
CA HIS A 43 -1.50 -8.78 -4.37
C HIS A 43 -1.49 -7.78 -3.24
N HIS A 44 -0.29 -7.43 -2.76
CA HIS A 44 -0.08 -6.46 -1.69
C HIS A 44 0.56 -5.20 -2.23
N PHE A 45 0.00 -4.03 -1.90
CA PHE A 45 0.55 -2.73 -2.29
C PHE A 45 0.18 -1.67 -1.26
N PHE A 46 0.96 -0.58 -1.16
CA PHE A 46 0.65 0.53 -0.25
C PHE A 46 0.06 1.73 -0.98
N GLY A 47 0.70 2.16 -2.07
CA GLY A 47 0.29 3.30 -2.87
C GLY A 47 1.16 4.54 -2.64
N TYR A 48 0.52 5.65 -2.25
CA TYR A 48 1.01 7.03 -2.33
C TYR A 48 2.44 7.24 -1.81
N TYR A 49 3.28 7.89 -2.64
CA TYR A 49 4.65 8.23 -2.27
C TYR A 49 4.66 9.38 -1.25
N GLY A 50 5.53 9.30 -0.24
CA GLY A 50 5.68 10.36 0.77
C GLY A 50 4.88 10.15 2.06
N ILE A 51 4.14 9.04 2.18
CA ILE A 51 3.58 8.59 3.46
C ILE A 51 4.43 7.43 3.99
N ASN A 52 4.73 7.42 5.29
CA ASN A 52 5.45 6.33 5.94
C ASN A 52 4.50 5.14 6.16
N PRO A 53 4.77 3.96 5.55
CA PRO A 53 3.95 2.77 5.76
C PRO A 53 4.35 1.97 7.01
N TRP A 54 5.49 2.26 7.63
CA TRP A 54 6.02 1.49 8.75
C TRP A 54 5.50 1.99 10.09
N ASP A 55 5.19 1.04 10.97
CA ASP A 55 4.93 1.32 12.38
C ASP A 55 6.19 1.84 13.08
N GLN A 56 6.03 2.35 14.30
CA GLN A 56 7.14 2.90 15.09
C GLN A 56 8.26 1.91 15.38
N ASN A 57 7.95 0.60 15.39
CA ASN A 57 8.92 -0.47 15.67
C ASN A 57 9.52 -1.10 14.41
N PHE A 58 9.15 -0.63 13.21
CA PHE A 58 9.53 -1.24 11.93
C PHE A 58 9.24 -2.75 11.85
N ARG A 59 8.17 -3.20 12.50
CA ARG A 59 7.68 -4.57 12.44
C ARG A 59 6.59 -4.74 11.37
N TYR A 60 5.67 -3.78 11.29
CA TYR A 60 4.49 -3.87 10.46
C TYR A 60 4.49 -2.80 9.37
N HIS A 61 4.24 -3.22 8.15
CA HIS A 61 4.09 -2.35 7.00
C HIS A 61 2.62 -2.28 6.58
N LEU A 62 2.08 -1.08 6.41
CA LEU A 62 0.71 -0.92 5.91
C LEU A 62 0.58 -1.42 4.47
N ALA A 63 -0.47 -2.17 4.19
CA ALA A 63 -0.75 -2.61 2.84
C ALA A 63 -2.25 -2.74 2.60
N LEU A 64 -2.61 -2.54 1.34
CA LEU A 64 -3.83 -3.02 0.75
C LEU A 64 -3.58 -4.41 0.16
N GLU A 65 -4.55 -5.31 0.31
CA GLU A 65 -4.59 -6.62 -0.37
C GLU A 65 -5.74 -6.64 -1.37
N THR A 66 -5.46 -7.04 -2.61
CA THR A 66 -6.46 -7.22 -3.67
C THR A 66 -6.26 -8.56 -4.39
N ASP A 67 -7.34 -9.06 -4.99
CA ASP A 67 -7.30 -10.24 -5.86
C ASP A 67 -6.83 -9.92 -7.29
N PHE A 68 -6.56 -8.64 -7.58
CA PHE A 68 -6.13 -8.17 -8.89
C PHE A 68 -5.01 -7.14 -8.81
N HIS A 69 -4.31 -6.94 -9.93
CA HIS A 69 -3.27 -5.91 -10.07
C HIS A 69 -3.15 -5.32 -11.50
N ARG A 70 -4.04 -5.72 -12.42
CA ARG A 70 -3.90 -5.45 -13.87
C ARG A 70 -4.99 -4.57 -14.47
N HIS A 71 -5.98 -4.16 -13.68
CA HIS A 71 -7.01 -3.23 -14.13
C HIS A 71 -7.11 -2.05 -13.18
N VAL A 72 -7.72 -0.98 -13.69
CA VAL A 72 -8.12 0.16 -12.87
C VAL A 72 -9.23 -0.30 -11.92
N PRO A 73 -9.15 0.00 -10.61
CA PRO A 73 -10.23 -0.31 -9.68
C PRO A 73 -11.55 0.34 -10.09
N THR A 74 -12.62 -0.41 -9.91
CA THR A 74 -14.02 -0.02 -10.14
C THR A 74 -14.75 0.09 -8.81
N SER A 75 -15.99 0.58 -8.81
CA SER A 75 -16.80 0.70 -7.59
C SER A 75 -17.18 -0.64 -6.95
N THR A 76 -17.02 -1.76 -7.66
CA THR A 76 -17.28 -3.11 -7.13
C THR A 76 -16.03 -3.77 -6.56
N ASP A 77 -14.86 -3.19 -6.80
CA ASP A 77 -13.61 -3.72 -6.30
C ASP A 77 -13.40 -3.35 -4.84
N ILE A 78 -12.98 -4.33 -4.04
CA ILE A 78 -12.70 -4.18 -2.62
C ILE A 78 -11.24 -4.52 -2.38
N ALA A 79 -10.54 -3.63 -1.67
CA ALA A 79 -9.24 -3.92 -1.09
C ALA A 79 -9.41 -4.22 0.41
N GLN A 80 -8.67 -5.21 0.91
CA GLN A 80 -8.48 -5.33 2.37
C GLN A 80 -7.43 -4.33 2.81
N VAL A 81 -7.68 -3.66 3.93
CA VAL A 81 -6.74 -2.75 4.59
C VAL A 81 -6.08 -3.53 5.70
N GLY A 82 -4.75 -3.55 5.78
CA GLY A 82 -4.06 -4.39 6.74
C GLY A 82 -2.57 -4.16 6.87
N LEU A 83 -1.93 -5.13 7.51
CA LEU A 83 -0.51 -5.10 7.90
C LEU A 83 0.22 -6.28 7.28
N VAL A 84 1.39 -6.04 6.70
CA VAL A 84 2.37 -7.08 6.39
C VAL A 84 3.38 -7.14 7.53
N ASP A 85 3.56 -8.31 8.12
CA ASP A 85 4.62 -8.59 9.08
C ASP A 85 5.97 -8.70 8.37
N LYS A 86 6.96 -7.91 8.77
CA LYS A 86 8.30 -7.89 8.16
C LYS A 86 9.04 -9.23 8.22
N ASP A 87 8.86 -9.99 9.30
CA ASP A 87 9.65 -11.19 9.53
C ASP A 87 9.02 -12.41 8.90
N SER A 88 7.68 -12.55 8.98
CA SER A 88 6.99 -13.69 8.36
C SER A 88 6.56 -13.43 6.91
N GLY A 89 6.33 -12.17 6.55
CA GLY A 89 5.72 -11.77 5.28
C GLY A 89 4.20 -11.93 5.26
N ASP A 90 3.57 -12.29 6.37
CA ASP A 90 2.14 -12.57 6.42
C ASP A 90 1.32 -11.27 6.46
N PHE A 91 0.21 -11.28 5.74
CA PHE A 91 -0.76 -10.19 5.75
C PHE A 91 -1.88 -10.44 6.76
N THR A 92 -2.19 -9.43 7.56
CA THR A 92 -3.34 -9.42 8.48
C THR A 92 -4.29 -8.30 8.10
N SER A 93 -5.46 -8.65 7.56
CA SER A 93 -6.55 -7.70 7.29
C SER A 93 -7.10 -7.13 8.60
N VAL A 94 -7.33 -5.82 8.64
CA VAL A 94 -7.94 -5.07 9.75
C VAL A 94 -9.24 -4.37 9.37
N ALA A 95 -9.43 -4.09 8.09
CA ALA A 95 -10.65 -3.50 7.55
C ALA A 95 -10.74 -3.77 6.03
N SER A 96 -11.76 -3.21 5.39
CA SER A 96 -11.92 -3.24 3.93
C SER A 96 -12.33 -1.88 3.41
N THR A 97 -11.97 -1.57 2.17
CA THR A 97 -12.35 -0.32 1.49
C THR A 97 -12.65 -0.53 0.02
N SER A 98 -13.63 0.21 -0.50
CA SER A 98 -13.83 0.41 -1.95
C SER A 98 -13.22 1.73 -2.46
N ALA A 99 -12.76 2.59 -1.55
CA ALA A 99 -12.19 3.90 -1.88
C ALA A 99 -10.66 3.80 -2.00
N PHE A 100 -10.19 3.26 -3.12
CA PHE A 100 -8.76 3.18 -3.42
C PHE A 100 -8.45 3.26 -4.91
N ASN A 101 -7.20 3.55 -5.24
CA ASN A 101 -6.63 3.22 -6.55
C ASN A 101 -5.23 2.62 -6.40
N LEU A 102 -4.70 1.99 -7.45
CA LEU A 102 -3.40 1.30 -7.37
C LEU A 102 -2.20 2.26 -7.16
N GLN A 103 -2.30 3.51 -7.59
CA GLN A 103 -1.20 4.48 -7.49
C GLN A 103 -1.16 5.19 -6.13
N GLN A 104 -2.31 5.58 -5.60
CA GLN A 104 -2.46 6.36 -4.37
C GLN A 104 -2.86 5.50 -3.17
N GLY A 105 -3.28 4.25 -3.39
CA GLY A 105 -3.82 3.41 -2.33
C GLY A 105 -5.11 4.02 -1.78
N SER A 106 -5.23 4.02 -0.45
CA SER A 106 -6.39 4.55 0.29
C SER A 106 -5.98 5.60 1.33
N MET A 107 -4.91 6.37 1.06
CA MET A 107 -4.37 7.40 1.96
C MET A 107 -4.19 6.90 3.40
N MET A 108 -3.48 5.78 3.56
CA MET A 108 -3.36 5.12 4.86
C MET A 108 -2.25 5.75 5.70
N HIS A 109 -2.53 6.03 6.97
CA HIS A 109 -1.52 6.51 7.93
C HIS A 109 -1.59 5.76 9.26
N TRP A 110 -0.43 5.57 9.88
CA TRP A 110 -0.33 5.37 11.32
C TRP A 110 -0.60 6.68 12.05
N ILE A 111 -1.45 6.63 13.08
CA ILE A 111 -1.67 7.75 14.00
C ILE A 111 -1.66 7.26 15.45
N ASP A 112 -1.24 8.13 16.36
CA ASP A 112 -1.40 7.94 17.81
C ASP A 112 -2.36 9.01 18.32
N VAL A 113 -3.44 8.58 18.97
CA VAL A 113 -4.50 9.45 19.51
C VAL A 113 -4.46 9.53 21.04
N GLY A 114 -3.39 9.06 21.67
CA GLY A 114 -3.16 9.16 23.12
C GLY A 114 -3.71 7.99 23.94
N PHE A 115 -4.39 7.04 23.30
CA PHE A 115 -4.92 5.82 23.93
C PHE A 115 -4.71 4.56 23.06
N GLY A 116 -3.77 4.63 22.10
CA GLY A 116 -3.39 3.51 21.25
C GLY A 116 -3.09 3.94 19.82
N GLU A 117 -2.38 3.07 19.09
CA GLU A 117 -2.15 3.24 17.67
C GLU A 117 -3.42 2.90 16.88
N GLU A 118 -3.80 3.82 16.00
CA GLU A 118 -4.83 3.60 15.01
C GLU A 118 -4.23 3.66 13.60
N LEU A 119 -4.88 2.93 12.70
CA LEU A 119 -4.66 3.01 11.28
C LEU A 119 -5.77 3.83 10.65
N THR A 120 -5.41 4.81 9.82
CA THR A 120 -6.39 5.56 9.01
C THR A 120 -6.44 5.05 7.58
N TYR A 121 -7.59 5.21 6.92
CA TYR A 121 -7.80 4.90 5.51
C TYR A 121 -9.05 5.62 4.98
N ASN A 122 -9.12 5.85 3.68
CA ASN A 122 -10.32 6.34 3.03
C ASN A 122 -11.31 5.22 2.76
N ASP A 123 -12.61 5.50 2.83
CA ASP A 123 -13.66 4.53 2.57
C ASP A 123 -14.89 5.19 1.93
N TRP A 124 -15.81 4.37 1.45
CA TRP A 124 -17.12 4.77 0.95
C TRP A 124 -18.21 4.20 1.85
N ASP A 125 -19.01 5.08 2.47
CA ASP A 125 -20.08 4.65 3.39
C ASP A 125 -21.40 4.28 2.70
N GLY A 126 -21.43 4.28 1.36
CA GLY A 126 -22.63 4.12 0.55
C GLY A 126 -23.18 5.43 -0.01
N ASN A 127 -22.76 6.58 0.54
CA ASN A 127 -23.25 7.90 0.16
C ASN A 127 -22.13 8.87 -0.20
N ARG A 128 -21.00 8.84 0.52
CA ARG A 128 -19.87 9.74 0.31
C ARG A 128 -18.53 9.09 0.64
N LEU A 129 -17.46 9.71 0.12
CA LEU A 129 -16.10 9.42 0.57
C LEU A 129 -15.92 9.93 2.00
N ILE A 130 -15.37 9.08 2.85
CA ILE A 130 -15.06 9.36 4.25
C ILE A 130 -13.64 8.89 4.57
N SER A 131 -13.12 9.32 5.71
CA SER A 131 -11.90 8.76 6.30
C SER A 131 -12.27 8.01 7.58
N ARG A 132 -11.71 6.82 7.75
CA ARG A 132 -11.88 5.99 8.94
C ARG A 132 -10.57 5.89 9.70
N ALA A 133 -10.68 5.69 11.01
CA ALA A 133 -9.59 5.20 11.85
C ALA A 133 -10.01 3.86 12.45
N VAL A 134 -9.13 2.86 12.45
CA VAL A 134 -9.36 1.53 13.03
C VAL A 134 -8.29 1.21 14.07
N THR A 135 -8.72 0.70 15.21
CA THR A 135 -7.80 0.23 16.27
C THR A 135 -7.38 -1.20 15.99
N LEU A 136 -6.08 -1.49 16.08
CA LEU A 136 -5.55 -2.83 15.77
C LEU A 136 -6.02 -3.93 16.73
N ALA A 137 -6.21 -3.59 18.01
CA ALA A 137 -6.58 -4.55 19.04
C ALA A 137 -8.05 -4.97 18.94
N SER A 138 -8.97 -4.00 18.83
CA SER A 138 -10.42 -4.25 18.84
C SER A 138 -11.04 -4.42 17.44
N ARG A 139 -10.36 -3.94 16.39
CA ARG A 139 -10.90 -3.82 15.02
C ARG A 139 -12.13 -2.92 14.91
N GLU A 140 -12.39 -2.13 15.95
CA GLU A 140 -13.41 -1.09 15.90
C GLU A 140 -12.94 0.06 15.03
N SER A 141 -13.86 0.60 14.22
CA SER A 141 -13.57 1.75 13.37
C SER A 141 -14.48 2.93 13.70
N ARG A 142 -13.93 4.13 13.57
CA ARG A 142 -14.65 5.40 13.69
C ARG A 142 -14.45 6.24 12.43
N THR A 143 -15.45 7.03 12.09
CA THR A 143 -15.31 8.03 11.01
C THR A 143 -14.59 9.26 11.57
N ILE A 144 -13.52 9.66 10.90
CA ILE A 144 -12.78 10.90 11.21
C ILE A 144 -13.58 12.06 10.62
N GLN A 145 -13.92 13.04 11.46
CA GLN A 145 -14.49 14.29 11.00
C GLN A 145 -13.34 15.23 10.64
N GLY A 146 -13.28 15.67 9.39
CA GLY A 146 -12.42 16.77 9.00
C GLY A 146 -12.88 18.06 9.68
N ALA A 147 -11.93 18.87 10.12
CA ALA A 147 -12.18 20.24 10.56
C ALA A 147 -12.27 21.20 9.37
#